data_AF-A0A6A6ZJJ9-F1
#
_entry.id   AF-A0A6A6ZJJ9-F1
#
_cell.length_a   1.000
_cell.length_b   1.000
_cell.length_c   1.000
_cell.angle_alpha   90.00
_cell.angle_beta   90.00
_cell.angle_gamma   90.00
#
_symmetry.space_group_name_H-M   'P 1'
#
loop_
_entity.id
_entity.type
_entity.pdbx_description
1 polymer ?
#
loop_
_entity_poly.entity_id
_entity_poly.type
_entity_poly.pdbx_seq_one_letter_code
_entity_poly.pdbx_strand_id
1 'polypeptide(L)'
;MANADTQTFSAIPVLPLSHALDAATKPHFLEHLRHALLNVGFLYLSETGLPEQLIRDVIEECQGFFVKLPLEEKERIDMKNEKSFLGWSRLDNETTAFNPDHREQLDLSTPHLVPGPEAPLYHNLLAPNQWPSTQYLPKFRPVYEDYMRRMSDISTLFTSLIAEAIGLQPDAFTKFFDANQQHKLKIVKYPEVEVPDLAPNASEMDRKKWEIKRQGVGPHKDSMLTSYLLQASNQLGLQAQNAKGEWIDCKPIASTLVVAIGQGMEALTDGVCASTTHRVLSPRKGEGARYSVPFFQGVSYDAQFEAMDVPSEVLRLRDEARKARKDDVEFTFVKGRWGHLGEATLMNRVKSHPDVGERWYPELLKQIRAQQAAVAAS
;
A
#
# COMPACT_ATOMS: atom_id res chain seq x y z
N MET A 1 -4.64 -27.48 -28.24
CA MET A 1 -5.33 -26.23 -28.63
C MET A 1 -4.37 -25.10 -28.32
N ALA A 2 -3.98 -24.32 -29.31
CA ALA A 2 -3.07 -23.20 -29.11
C ALA A 2 -3.74 -22.19 -28.15
N ASN A 3 -3.08 -21.88 -27.03
CA ASN A 3 -3.54 -20.84 -26.12
C ASN A 3 -3.71 -19.56 -26.93
N ALA A 4 -4.92 -18.99 -26.92
CA ALA A 4 -5.10 -17.61 -27.32
C ALA A 4 -4.13 -16.78 -26.48
N ASP A 5 -3.20 -16.09 -27.14
CA ASP A 5 -2.19 -15.27 -26.50
C ASP A 5 -2.92 -14.24 -25.63
N THR A 6 -2.93 -14.49 -24.33
CA THR A 6 -3.71 -13.68 -23.39
C THR A 6 -3.04 -12.33 -23.31
N GLN A 7 -3.59 -11.33 -24.03
CA GLN A 7 -3.02 -9.99 -24.03
C GLN A 7 -3.10 -9.42 -22.61
N THR A 8 -1.95 -9.10 -22.03
CA THR A 8 -1.80 -8.55 -20.68
C THR A 8 -0.84 -7.36 -20.73
N PHE A 9 -0.84 -6.52 -19.70
CA PHE A 9 0.09 -5.40 -19.63
C PHE A 9 1.55 -5.88 -19.55
N SER A 10 2.43 -5.16 -20.25
CA SER A 10 3.89 -5.32 -20.23
C SER A 10 4.61 -4.06 -19.72
N ALA A 11 3.84 -3.01 -19.45
CA ALA A 11 4.31 -1.75 -18.89
C ALA A 11 3.21 -1.13 -18.01
N ILE A 12 3.62 -0.34 -17.03
CA ILE A 12 2.70 0.40 -16.15
C ILE A 12 2.33 1.73 -16.83
N PRO A 13 1.02 2.03 -17.02
CA PRO A 13 0.59 3.24 -17.72
C PRO A 13 0.93 4.50 -16.91
N VAL A 14 1.16 5.62 -17.59
CA VAL A 14 1.42 6.94 -16.98
C VAL A 14 0.24 7.86 -17.30
N LEU A 15 -0.39 8.41 -16.27
CA LEU A 15 -1.53 9.31 -16.39
C LEU A 15 -1.20 10.66 -15.73
N PRO A 16 -1.23 11.77 -16.48
CA PRO A 16 -1.11 13.11 -15.91
C PRO A 16 -2.41 13.56 -15.24
N LEU A 17 -2.38 13.79 -13.92
CA LEU A 17 -3.57 14.19 -13.16
C LEU A 17 -4.14 15.54 -13.64
N SER A 18 -3.30 16.44 -14.12
CA SER A 18 -3.69 17.72 -14.71
C SER A 18 -4.74 17.57 -15.84
N HIS A 19 -4.68 16.49 -16.63
CA HIS A 19 -5.66 16.22 -17.68
C HIS A 19 -7.06 15.90 -17.14
N ALA A 20 -7.17 15.48 -15.89
CA ALA A 20 -8.47 15.27 -15.25
C ALA A 20 -9.14 16.60 -14.84
N LEU A 21 -8.37 17.70 -14.80
CA LEU A 21 -8.81 19.02 -14.33
C LEU A 21 -9.25 19.95 -15.47
N ASP A 22 -9.03 19.57 -16.72
CA ASP A 22 -9.46 20.30 -17.90
C ASP A 22 -10.62 19.54 -18.59
N ALA A 23 -11.74 20.23 -18.80
CA ALA A 23 -12.93 19.65 -19.44
C ALA A 23 -12.65 19.06 -20.84
N ALA A 24 -11.68 19.60 -21.58
CA ALA A 24 -11.32 19.10 -22.91
C ALA A 24 -10.54 17.78 -22.87
N THR A 25 -9.76 17.53 -21.81
CA THR A 25 -8.90 16.34 -21.71
C THR A 25 -9.43 15.29 -20.72
N LYS A 26 -10.32 15.67 -19.81
CA LYS A 26 -10.91 14.79 -18.79
C LYS A 26 -11.56 13.53 -19.37
N PRO A 27 -12.35 13.56 -20.47
CA PRO A 27 -12.97 12.34 -21.01
C PRO A 27 -11.95 11.27 -21.39
N HIS A 28 -10.84 11.67 -22.01
CA HIS A 28 -9.76 10.76 -22.40
C HIS A 28 -8.96 10.27 -21.18
N PHE A 29 -8.74 11.14 -20.19
CA PHE A 29 -8.15 10.71 -18.91
C PHE A 29 -9.00 9.62 -18.24
N LEU A 30 -10.33 9.79 -18.18
CA LEU A 30 -11.24 8.81 -17.57
C LEU A 30 -11.27 7.48 -18.34
N GLU A 31 -11.16 7.51 -19.67
CA GLU A 31 -11.04 6.30 -20.50
C GLU A 31 -9.75 5.53 -20.19
N HIS A 32 -8.61 6.23 -20.15
CA HIS A 32 -7.32 5.65 -19.79
C HIS A 32 -7.30 5.13 -18.34
N LEU A 33 -7.92 5.86 -17.41
CA LEU A 33 -8.06 5.43 -16.03
C LEU A 33 -8.90 4.16 -15.94
N ARG A 34 -10.05 4.09 -16.63
CA ARG A 34 -10.87 2.88 -16.71
C ARG A 34 -10.08 1.69 -17.24
N HIS A 35 -9.28 1.88 -18.29
CA HIS A 35 -8.43 0.82 -18.81
C HIS A 35 -7.42 0.32 -17.77
N ALA A 36 -6.75 1.24 -17.06
CA ALA A 36 -5.81 0.90 -15.99
C ALA A 36 -6.50 0.16 -14.83
N LEU A 37 -7.69 0.61 -14.42
CA LEU A 37 -8.48 -0.01 -13.35
C LEU A 37 -8.91 -1.44 -13.71
N LEU A 38 -9.35 -1.69 -14.95
CA LEU A 38 -9.81 -3.02 -15.37
C LEU A 38 -8.64 -4.00 -15.62
N ASN A 39 -7.58 -3.54 -16.27
CA ASN A 39 -6.59 -4.43 -16.89
C ASN A 39 -5.24 -4.45 -16.15
N VAL A 40 -4.94 -3.44 -15.34
CA VAL A 40 -3.60 -3.26 -14.77
C VAL A 40 -3.60 -3.23 -13.25
N GLY A 41 -4.50 -2.47 -12.62
CA GLY A 41 -4.52 -2.24 -11.16
C GLY A 41 -3.33 -1.41 -10.62
N PHE A 42 -2.48 -0.90 -11.52
CA PHE A 42 -1.32 -0.05 -11.25
C PHE A 42 -1.23 1.06 -12.31
N LEU A 43 -0.76 2.24 -11.91
CA LEU A 43 -0.38 3.32 -12.82
C LEU A 43 0.68 4.24 -12.18
N TYR A 44 1.38 5.02 -12.98
CA TYR A 44 2.04 6.24 -12.52
C TYR A 44 1.07 7.41 -12.65
N LEU A 45 0.94 8.19 -11.58
CA LEU A 45 0.23 9.46 -11.59
C LEU A 45 1.28 10.59 -11.63
N SER A 46 1.35 11.30 -12.76
CA SER A 46 2.22 12.47 -12.97
C SER A 46 1.43 13.77 -12.79
N GLU A 47 2.13 14.91 -12.76
CA GLU A 47 1.50 16.24 -12.72
C GLU A 47 0.50 16.39 -11.56
N THR A 48 0.85 15.84 -10.41
CA THR A 48 -0.03 15.74 -9.22
C THR A 48 -0.28 17.06 -8.51
N GLY A 49 0.43 18.13 -8.89
CA GLY A 49 0.40 19.42 -8.21
C GLY A 49 1.19 19.48 -6.89
N LEU A 50 1.89 18.40 -6.51
CA LEU A 50 2.82 18.43 -5.39
C LEU A 50 3.99 19.37 -5.69
N PRO A 51 4.33 20.33 -4.80
CA PRO A 51 5.49 21.18 -5.01
C PRO A 51 6.77 20.36 -5.05
N GLU A 52 7.64 20.60 -6.03
CA GLU A 52 8.91 19.86 -6.16
C GLU A 52 9.78 19.98 -4.90
N GLN A 53 9.78 21.15 -4.26
CA GLN A 53 10.53 21.35 -3.02
C GLN A 53 10.03 20.43 -1.90
N LEU A 54 8.70 20.26 -1.77
CA LEU A 54 8.15 19.34 -0.78
C LEU A 54 8.55 17.89 -1.07
N ILE A 55 8.54 17.46 -2.33
CA ILE A 55 9.01 16.11 -2.71
C ILE A 55 10.47 15.93 -2.32
N ARG A 56 11.33 16.93 -2.59
CA ARG A 56 12.75 16.90 -2.19
C ARG A 56 12.90 16.81 -0.67
N ASP A 57 12.16 17.62 0.08
CA ASP A 57 12.22 17.64 1.54
C ASP A 57 11.75 16.29 2.12
N VAL A 58 10.67 15.70 1.60
CA VAL A 58 10.18 14.37 2.01
C VAL A 58 11.26 13.30 1.78
N ILE A 59 11.92 13.32 0.62
CA ILE A 59 13.00 12.38 0.29
C ILE A 59 14.20 12.58 1.22
N GLU A 60 14.62 13.82 1.46
CA GLU A 60 15.73 14.14 2.35
C GLU A 60 15.45 13.69 3.78
N GLU A 61 14.27 13.96 4.32
CA GLU A 61 13.86 13.56 5.67
C GLU A 61 13.67 12.04 5.78
N CYS A 62 13.19 11.38 4.72
CA CYS A 62 13.13 9.90 4.65
C CYS A 62 14.52 9.29 4.80
N GLN A 63 15.48 9.71 3.97
CA GLN A 63 16.86 9.21 4.03
C GLN A 63 17.53 9.62 5.35
N GLY A 64 17.30 10.86 5.79
CA GLY A 64 17.80 11.40 7.05
C GLY A 64 17.38 10.58 8.25
N PHE A 65 16.13 10.11 8.31
CA PHE A 65 15.65 9.22 9.37
C PHE A 65 16.49 7.95 9.49
N PHE A 66 16.77 7.27 8.38
CA PHE A 66 17.48 6.00 8.45
C PHE A 66 18.99 6.14 8.62
N VAL A 67 19.57 7.25 8.16
CA VAL A 67 21.03 7.47 8.14
C VAL A 67 21.53 8.26 9.35
N LYS A 68 20.77 9.27 9.80
CA LYS A 68 21.24 10.23 10.83
C LYS A 68 20.72 9.92 12.23
N LEU A 69 19.55 9.29 12.36
CA LEU A 69 18.91 9.06 13.65
C LEU A 69 19.59 7.87 14.39
N PRO A 70 20.11 8.08 15.61
CA PRO A 70 20.69 7.00 16.42
C PRO A 70 19.68 5.89 16.71
N LEU A 71 20.16 4.67 16.95
CA LEU A 71 19.30 3.53 17.24
C LEU A 71 18.45 3.75 18.49
N GLU A 72 19.03 4.34 19.54
CA GLU A 72 18.31 4.63 20.78
C GLU A 72 17.11 5.56 20.55
N GLU A 73 17.26 6.55 19.67
CA GLU A 73 16.16 7.45 19.30
C GLU A 73 15.08 6.77 18.46
N LYS A 74 15.46 5.80 17.61
CA LYS A 74 14.50 4.95 16.88
C LYS A 74 13.74 4.03 17.85
N GLU A 75 14.43 3.43 18.82
CA GLU A 75 13.83 2.55 19.83
C GLU A 75 12.86 3.31 20.77
N ARG A 76 13.10 4.59 21.02
CA ARG A 76 12.16 5.44 21.78
C ARG A 76 10.80 5.55 21.10
N ILE A 77 10.76 5.51 19.77
CA ILE A 77 9.53 5.58 18.97
C ILE A 77 9.13 4.21 18.40
N ASP A 78 9.60 3.12 18.99
CA ASP A 78 9.25 1.74 18.59
C ASP A 78 7.72 1.55 18.59
N MET A 79 7.21 0.95 17.52
CA MET A 79 5.78 0.71 17.30
C MET A 79 5.10 0.01 18.48
N LYS A 80 5.80 -0.92 19.15
CA LYS A 80 5.25 -1.65 20.31
C LYS A 80 4.92 -0.74 21.50
N ASN A 81 5.39 0.51 21.51
CA ASN A 81 5.12 1.45 22.59
C ASN A 81 3.70 2.02 22.55
N GLU A 82 2.98 1.88 21.43
CA GLU A 82 1.65 2.46 21.24
C GLU A 82 0.61 1.43 20.80
N LYS A 83 -0.65 1.67 21.21
CA LYS A 83 -1.80 0.83 20.82
C LYS A 83 -2.14 0.92 19.32
N SER A 84 -1.70 2.00 18.67
CA SER A 84 -2.13 2.40 17.33
C SER A 84 -1.36 1.77 16.18
N PHE A 85 -0.32 0.98 16.48
CA PHE A 85 0.61 0.42 15.50
C PHE A 85 1.34 1.51 14.67
N LEU A 86 1.50 2.69 15.26
CA LEU A 86 2.30 3.79 14.70
C LEU A 86 3.66 3.80 15.40
N GLY A 87 4.74 3.98 14.66
CA GLY A 87 6.09 3.97 15.19
C GLY A 87 7.07 3.18 14.34
N TRP A 88 8.32 3.14 14.80
CA TRP A 88 9.43 2.49 14.13
C TRP A 88 9.36 0.97 14.29
N SER A 89 9.68 0.25 13.22
CA SER A 89 9.92 -1.18 13.20
C SER A 89 11.32 -1.47 12.72
N ARG A 90 12.03 -2.31 13.48
CA ARG A 90 13.37 -2.78 13.15
C ARG A 90 13.41 -3.56 11.84
N LEU A 91 14.62 -3.77 11.32
CA LEU A 91 14.85 -4.61 10.14
C LEU A 91 14.29 -6.03 10.34
N ASP A 92 13.69 -6.60 9.29
CA ASP A 92 13.14 -7.97 9.25
C ASP A 92 11.99 -8.23 10.25
N ASN A 93 11.32 -7.19 10.75
CA ASN A 93 10.26 -7.34 11.77
C ASN A 93 8.94 -7.90 11.24
N GLU A 94 8.63 -7.68 9.96
CA GLU A 94 7.39 -8.15 9.33
C GLU A 94 7.65 -9.39 8.45
N THR A 95 6.61 -10.20 8.24
CA THR A 95 6.67 -11.43 7.43
C THR A 95 5.57 -11.41 6.38
N THR A 96 5.95 -11.61 5.11
CA THR A 96 5.02 -11.74 3.99
C THR A 96 5.35 -13.02 3.22
N ALA A 97 4.33 -13.75 2.76
CA ALA A 97 4.50 -15.01 2.02
C ALA A 97 5.47 -15.99 2.72
N PHE A 98 5.36 -16.11 4.05
CA PHE A 98 6.17 -16.98 4.91
C PHE A 98 7.67 -16.66 5.00
N ASN A 99 8.11 -15.50 4.51
CA ASN A 99 9.50 -15.06 4.58
C ASN A 99 9.59 -13.67 5.24
N PRO A 100 10.68 -13.36 5.97
CA PRO A 100 10.91 -12.02 6.50
C PRO A 100 10.98 -10.97 5.38
N ASP A 101 10.37 -9.82 5.61
CA ASP A 101 10.47 -8.66 4.73
C ASP A 101 11.75 -7.87 5.06
N HIS A 102 12.72 -7.87 4.15
CA HIS A 102 14.02 -7.22 4.35
C HIS A 102 13.97 -5.71 4.24
N ARG A 103 13.29 -5.08 5.22
CA ARG A 103 13.06 -3.64 5.32
C ARG A 103 13.08 -3.15 6.77
N GLU A 104 13.51 -1.92 6.94
CA GLU A 104 13.33 -1.10 8.15
C GLU A 104 12.28 -0.02 7.83
N GLN A 105 11.37 0.31 8.76
CA GLN A 105 10.30 1.27 8.49
C GLN A 105 9.86 2.10 9.69
N LEU A 106 9.16 3.20 9.42
CA LEU A 106 8.40 3.98 10.38
C LEU A 106 6.98 4.17 9.85
N ASP A 107 6.00 3.73 10.62
CA ASP A 107 4.56 3.89 10.34
C ASP A 107 4.05 5.20 10.96
N LEU A 108 3.46 6.04 10.13
CA LEU A 108 2.83 7.32 10.46
C LEU A 108 1.38 7.32 9.99
N SER A 109 0.63 8.32 10.42
CA SER A 109 -0.73 8.56 9.94
C SER A 109 -1.10 10.03 10.03
N THR A 110 -2.22 10.41 9.39
CA THR A 110 -2.91 11.66 9.72
C THR A 110 -3.11 11.70 11.25
N PRO A 111 -2.50 12.65 11.98
CA PRO A 111 -2.54 12.65 13.45
C PRO A 111 -3.97 12.77 13.96
N HIS A 112 -4.33 11.93 14.94
CA HIS A 112 -5.61 11.98 15.63
C HIS A 112 -5.41 12.10 17.13
N LEU A 113 -6.44 12.55 17.84
CA LEU A 113 -6.44 12.46 19.31
C LEU A 113 -6.61 10.99 19.73
N VAL A 114 -6.11 10.66 20.91
CA VAL A 114 -6.37 9.35 21.52
C VAL A 114 -7.87 9.25 21.83
N PRO A 115 -8.55 8.17 21.41
CA PRO A 115 -9.97 7.98 21.70
C PRO A 115 -10.28 7.93 23.20
N GLY A 116 -11.50 8.30 23.56
CA GLY A 116 -12.00 8.18 24.93
C GLY A 116 -12.19 6.72 25.37
N PRO A 117 -12.34 6.46 26.68
CA PRO A 117 -12.43 5.09 27.23
C PRO A 117 -13.66 4.30 26.74
N GLU A 118 -14.72 4.98 26.31
CA GLU A 118 -15.97 4.36 25.80
C GLU A 118 -15.94 4.11 24.29
N ALA A 119 -14.86 4.50 23.59
CA ALA A 119 -14.75 4.29 22.16
C ALA A 119 -14.60 2.78 21.84
N PRO A 120 -15.13 2.33 20.69
CA PRO A 120 -14.89 0.97 20.20
C PRO A 120 -13.40 0.63 20.18
N LEU A 121 -13.05 -0.63 20.49
CA LEU A 121 -11.65 -1.05 20.64
C LEU A 121 -10.78 -0.73 19.41
N TYR A 122 -11.36 -0.82 18.21
CA TYR A 122 -10.66 -0.54 16.95
C TYR A 122 -10.36 0.95 16.73
N HIS A 123 -10.99 1.87 17.47
CA HIS A 123 -10.59 3.28 17.45
C HIS A 123 -9.19 3.49 18.04
N ASN A 124 -8.63 2.54 18.80
CA ASN A 124 -7.23 2.63 19.24
C ASN A 124 -6.21 2.73 18.08
N LEU A 125 -6.63 2.47 16.83
CA LEU A 125 -5.83 2.73 15.60
C LEU A 125 -5.67 4.23 15.30
N LEU A 126 -6.51 5.08 15.88
CA LEU A 126 -6.43 6.53 15.87
C LEU A 126 -5.54 7.00 17.04
N ALA A 127 -4.48 7.72 16.72
CA ALA A 127 -3.56 8.28 17.72
C ALA A 127 -2.68 9.37 17.11
N PRO A 128 -1.96 10.14 17.94
CA PRO A 128 -0.83 10.94 17.48
C PRO A 128 0.29 10.03 16.96
N ASN A 129 1.15 10.56 16.08
CA ASN A 129 2.37 9.85 15.68
C ASN A 129 3.45 9.94 16.75
N GLN A 130 4.30 8.91 16.82
CA GLN A 130 5.57 8.96 17.53
C GLN A 130 6.63 9.62 16.63
N TRP A 131 6.89 10.92 16.83
CA TRP A 131 7.81 11.68 15.99
C TRP A 131 9.28 11.52 16.42
N PRO A 132 10.24 11.48 15.48
CA PRO A 132 11.65 11.51 15.83
C PRO A 132 12.02 12.85 16.50
N SER A 133 13.07 12.83 17.32
CA SER A 133 13.53 14.02 18.04
C SER A 133 13.93 15.15 17.09
N THR A 134 13.43 16.35 17.38
CA THR A 134 13.76 17.57 16.63
C THR A 134 15.23 17.98 16.76
N GLN A 135 15.97 17.39 17.70
CA GLN A 135 17.42 17.55 17.78
C GLN A 135 18.13 17.00 16.54
N TYR A 136 17.65 15.87 16.00
CA TYR A 136 18.26 15.20 14.85
C TYR A 136 17.57 15.57 13.54
N LEU A 137 16.24 15.67 13.55
CA LEU A 137 15.42 15.89 12.37
C LEU A 137 14.38 17.00 12.61
N PRO A 138 14.79 18.27 12.76
CA PRO A 138 13.91 19.37 13.13
C PRO A 138 12.79 19.64 12.13
N LYS A 139 12.96 19.26 10.86
CA LYS A 139 11.98 19.49 9.79
C LYS A 139 11.08 18.27 9.51
N PHE A 140 11.38 17.10 10.07
CA PHE A 140 10.68 15.85 9.75
C PHE A 140 9.17 15.97 9.91
N ARG A 141 8.73 16.37 11.12
CA ARG A 141 7.30 16.49 11.43
C ARG A 141 6.56 17.46 10.49
N PRO A 142 6.95 18.75 10.37
CA PRO A 142 6.20 19.68 9.52
C PRO A 142 6.21 19.28 8.03
N VAL A 143 7.30 18.68 7.54
CA VAL A 143 7.37 18.17 6.15
C VAL A 143 6.37 17.03 5.93
N TYR A 144 6.34 16.04 6.81
CA TYR A 144 5.42 14.91 6.66
C TYR A 144 3.95 15.29 6.93
N GLU A 145 3.69 16.23 7.83
CA GLU A 145 2.32 16.75 8.03
C GLU A 145 1.82 17.50 6.78
N ASP A 146 2.62 18.36 6.13
CA ASP A 146 2.22 19.00 4.86
C ASP A 146 2.06 17.98 3.72
N TYR A 147 2.96 17.00 3.64
CA TYR A 147 2.87 15.94 2.65
C TYR A 147 1.60 15.09 2.81
N MET A 148 1.29 14.62 4.03
CA MET A 148 0.07 13.84 4.30
C MET A 148 -1.20 14.63 3.99
N ARG A 149 -1.23 15.93 4.31
CA ARG A 149 -2.37 16.79 3.98
C ARG A 149 -2.61 16.87 2.47
N ARG A 150 -1.56 17.15 1.69
CA ARG A 150 -1.68 17.22 0.22
C ARG A 150 -2.00 15.86 -0.42
N MET A 151 -1.46 14.78 0.14
CA MET A 151 -1.79 13.43 -0.31
C MET A 151 -3.25 13.05 0.01
N SER A 152 -3.80 13.53 1.12
CA SER A 152 -5.24 13.41 1.41
C SER A 152 -6.09 14.05 0.31
N ASP A 153 -5.78 15.30 -0.07
CA ASP A 153 -6.46 16.02 -1.15
C ASP A 153 -6.37 15.27 -2.49
N ILE A 154 -5.15 14.83 -2.87
CA ILE A 154 -4.91 14.08 -4.11
C ILE A 154 -5.67 12.75 -4.11
N SER A 155 -5.63 12.02 -2.99
CA SER A 155 -6.28 10.72 -2.90
C SER A 155 -7.80 10.83 -2.98
N THR A 156 -8.37 11.86 -2.36
CA THR A 156 -9.82 12.14 -2.40
C THR A 156 -10.27 12.46 -3.81
N LEU A 157 -9.55 13.38 -4.49
CA LEU A 157 -9.80 13.71 -5.89
C LEU A 157 -9.70 12.47 -6.79
N PHE A 158 -8.63 11.68 -6.62
CA PHE A 158 -8.41 10.50 -7.45
C PHE A 158 -9.51 9.44 -7.25
N THR A 159 -10.01 9.25 -6.03
CA THR A 159 -11.13 8.34 -5.77
C THR A 159 -12.43 8.82 -6.43
N SER A 160 -12.69 10.14 -6.49
CA SER A 160 -13.79 10.68 -7.30
C SER A 160 -13.61 10.41 -8.80
N LEU A 161 -12.39 10.53 -9.32
CA LEU A 161 -12.09 10.21 -10.71
C LEU A 161 -12.23 8.72 -11.02
N ILE A 162 -11.89 7.84 -10.06
CA ILE A 162 -12.15 6.40 -10.16
C ILE A 162 -13.66 6.16 -10.31
N ALA A 163 -14.48 6.80 -9.48
CA ALA A 163 -15.93 6.68 -9.54
C ALA A 163 -16.48 7.07 -10.92
N GLU A 164 -16.08 8.24 -11.44
CA GLU A 164 -16.47 8.69 -12.78
C GLU A 164 -15.98 7.73 -13.88
N ALA A 165 -14.73 7.25 -13.77
CA ALA A 165 -14.16 6.34 -14.75
C ALA A 165 -14.95 5.02 -14.82
N ILE A 166 -15.51 4.55 -13.71
CA ILE A 166 -16.35 3.33 -13.67
C ILE A 166 -17.85 3.63 -13.80
N GLY A 167 -18.24 4.83 -14.19
CA GLY A 167 -19.64 5.20 -14.47
C GLY A 167 -20.50 5.50 -13.24
N LEU A 168 -19.88 5.65 -12.07
CA LEU A 168 -20.54 6.09 -10.85
C LEU A 168 -20.55 7.62 -10.73
N GLN A 169 -21.37 8.14 -9.81
CA GLN A 169 -21.30 9.55 -9.43
C GLN A 169 -19.95 9.86 -8.77
N PRO A 170 -19.37 11.07 -8.97
CA PRO A 170 -18.07 11.44 -8.41
C PRO A 170 -17.98 11.30 -6.88
N ASP A 171 -19.10 11.39 -6.18
CA ASP A 171 -19.19 11.33 -4.72
C ASP A 171 -19.56 9.94 -4.17
N ALA A 172 -19.65 8.91 -5.03
CA ALA A 172 -20.14 7.59 -4.64
C ALA A 172 -19.36 6.92 -3.49
N PHE A 173 -18.08 7.26 -3.32
CA PHE A 173 -17.22 6.74 -2.26
C PHE A 173 -17.21 7.59 -0.98
N THR A 174 -17.79 8.80 -0.98
CA THR A 174 -17.70 9.74 0.15
C THR A 174 -18.21 9.14 1.47
N LYS A 175 -19.19 8.25 1.41
CA LYS A 175 -19.73 7.51 2.57
C LYS A 175 -18.72 6.62 3.31
N PHE A 176 -17.58 6.31 2.69
CA PHE A 176 -16.52 5.51 3.31
C PHE A 176 -15.44 6.35 3.98
N PHE A 177 -15.57 7.67 3.99
CA PHE A 177 -14.56 8.58 4.54
C PHE A 177 -15.16 9.46 5.65
N ASP A 178 -14.41 9.58 6.75
CA ASP A 178 -14.70 10.58 7.77
C ASP A 178 -14.28 11.97 7.29
N ALA A 179 -14.86 13.03 7.85
CA ALA A 179 -14.45 14.41 7.54
C ALA A 179 -12.96 14.66 7.84
N ASN A 180 -12.46 14.04 8.92
CA ASN A 180 -11.04 14.04 9.28
C ASN A 180 -10.44 12.65 9.05
N GLN A 181 -10.56 12.11 7.84
CA GLN A 181 -10.15 10.75 7.56
C GLN A 181 -8.68 10.48 7.95
N GLN A 182 -8.46 9.40 8.72
CA GLN A 182 -7.10 8.91 8.91
C GLN A 182 -6.61 8.24 7.64
N HIS A 183 -5.47 8.72 7.13
CA HIS A 183 -4.68 8.00 6.14
C HIS A 183 -3.39 7.52 6.79
N LYS A 184 -2.81 6.43 6.28
CA LYS A 184 -1.53 5.91 6.78
C LYS A 184 -0.42 6.31 5.83
N LEU A 185 0.77 6.49 6.36
CA LEU A 185 1.99 6.72 5.57
C LEU A 185 3.09 5.88 6.19
N LYS A 186 4.00 5.36 5.38
CA LYS A 186 5.25 4.80 5.87
C LYS A 186 6.42 5.51 5.23
N ILE A 187 7.56 5.49 5.91
CA ILE A 187 8.87 5.62 5.27
C ILE A 187 9.57 4.28 5.41
N VAL A 188 10.20 3.83 4.33
CA VAL A 188 10.77 2.47 4.27
C VAL A 188 12.15 2.50 3.63
N LYS A 189 13.09 1.81 4.27
CA LYS A 189 14.43 1.52 3.74
C LYS A 189 14.56 0.02 3.48
N TYR A 190 15.02 -0.31 2.28
CA TYR A 190 15.41 -1.66 1.88
C TYR A 190 16.94 -1.71 1.77
N PRO A 191 17.64 -2.37 2.70
CA PRO A 191 19.09 -2.53 2.62
C PRO A 191 19.51 -3.38 1.42
N GLU A 192 20.78 -3.27 1.05
CA GLU A 192 21.38 -4.12 0.05
C GLU A 192 21.55 -5.54 0.59
N VAL A 193 21.37 -6.54 -0.28
CA VAL A 193 21.57 -7.95 0.05
C VAL A 193 22.68 -8.56 -0.79
N GLU A 194 23.46 -9.45 -0.16
CA GLU A 194 24.49 -10.21 -0.84
C GLU A 194 23.88 -11.44 -1.53
N VAL A 195 23.82 -11.39 -2.86
CA VAL A 195 23.31 -12.45 -3.73
C VAL A 195 24.26 -12.63 -4.91
N PRO A 196 24.46 -13.87 -5.40
CA PRO A 196 25.31 -14.12 -6.55
C PRO A 196 24.65 -13.63 -7.85
N ASP A 197 25.49 -13.40 -8.85
CA ASP A 197 25.04 -13.29 -10.23
C ASP A 197 24.78 -14.70 -10.76
N LEU A 198 23.52 -14.97 -11.06
CA LEU A 198 23.10 -16.27 -11.55
C LEU A 198 23.36 -16.36 -13.04
N ALA A 199 23.99 -17.47 -13.46
CA ALA A 199 24.17 -17.76 -14.87
C ALA A 199 22.80 -17.86 -15.58
N PRO A 200 22.72 -17.58 -16.90
CA PRO A 200 21.47 -17.69 -17.66
C PRO A 200 20.79 -19.06 -17.57
N ASN A 201 21.55 -20.12 -17.33
CA ASN A 201 21.08 -21.50 -17.17
C ASN A 201 20.89 -21.93 -15.70
N ALA A 202 20.95 -21.02 -14.73
CA ALA A 202 20.68 -21.34 -13.33
C ALA A 202 19.29 -21.97 -13.18
N SER A 203 19.20 -23.00 -12.33
CA SER A 203 17.96 -23.75 -12.11
C SER A 203 16.86 -22.83 -11.56
N GLU A 204 15.60 -23.18 -11.80
CA GLU A 204 14.46 -22.45 -11.23
C GLU A 204 14.51 -22.42 -9.70
N MET A 205 14.99 -23.51 -9.09
CA MET A 205 15.18 -23.61 -7.64
C MET A 205 16.22 -22.61 -7.13
N ASP A 206 17.35 -22.46 -7.83
CA ASP A 206 18.36 -21.47 -7.47
C ASP A 206 17.84 -20.05 -7.63
N ARG A 207 17.14 -19.76 -8.74
CA ARG A 207 16.52 -18.46 -8.98
C ARG A 207 15.55 -18.11 -7.86
N LYS A 208 14.64 -19.02 -7.52
CA LYS A 208 13.67 -18.83 -6.44
C LYS A 208 14.34 -18.62 -5.08
N LYS A 209 15.38 -19.41 -4.76
CA LYS A 209 16.15 -19.27 -3.52
C LYS A 209 16.73 -17.86 -3.36
N TRP A 210 17.37 -17.34 -4.40
CA TRP A 210 17.99 -16.02 -4.33
C TRP A 210 16.98 -14.89 -4.45
N GLU A 211 15.85 -15.08 -5.14
CA GLU A 211 14.72 -14.14 -5.08
C GLU A 211 14.14 -14.01 -3.67
N ILE A 212 13.93 -15.13 -2.96
CA ILE A 212 13.49 -15.11 -1.55
C ILE A 212 14.48 -14.35 -0.67
N LYS A 213 15.79 -14.54 -0.88
CA LYS A 213 16.82 -13.77 -0.14
C LYS A 213 16.78 -12.27 -0.44
N ARG A 214 16.29 -11.88 -1.63
CA ARG A 214 16.07 -10.49 -2.01
C ARG A 214 14.67 -9.99 -1.63
N GLN A 215 13.86 -10.73 -0.87
CA GLN A 215 12.53 -10.27 -0.51
C GLN A 215 12.63 -9.02 0.38
N GLY A 216 12.36 -7.86 -0.20
CA GLY A 216 12.11 -6.64 0.56
C GLY A 216 10.67 -6.63 1.10
N VAL A 217 9.72 -7.00 0.23
CA VAL A 217 8.33 -7.35 0.59
C VAL A 217 7.87 -8.48 -0.32
N GLY A 218 7.30 -9.54 0.26
CA GLY A 218 6.78 -10.67 -0.51
C GLY A 218 5.61 -10.30 -1.44
N PRO A 219 5.21 -11.19 -2.37
CA PRO A 219 4.00 -11.03 -3.18
C PRO A 219 2.77 -10.79 -2.31
N HIS A 220 2.08 -9.68 -2.53
CA HIS A 220 0.85 -9.33 -1.81
C HIS A 220 -0.04 -8.39 -2.64
N LYS A 221 -1.26 -8.15 -2.16
CA LYS A 221 -2.14 -7.07 -2.60
C LYS A 221 -2.39 -6.15 -1.41
N ASP A 222 -2.46 -4.84 -1.66
CA ASP A 222 -2.78 -3.89 -0.60
C ASP A 222 -4.22 -4.08 -0.13
N SER A 223 -4.47 -3.92 1.17
CA SER A 223 -5.80 -4.14 1.74
C SER A 223 -6.74 -2.94 1.57
N MET A 224 -6.25 -1.71 1.58
CA MET A 224 -7.11 -0.52 1.55
C MET A 224 -7.67 -0.22 0.15
N LEU A 225 -8.24 0.97 -0.07
CA LEU A 225 -8.82 1.34 -1.37
C LEU A 225 -7.73 1.61 -2.41
N THR A 226 -6.86 2.57 -2.12
CA THR A 226 -5.77 3.00 -3.00
C THR A 226 -4.52 3.31 -2.20
N SER A 227 -3.37 3.00 -2.78
CA SER A 227 -2.05 3.32 -2.26
C SER A 227 -1.30 4.17 -3.26
N TYR A 228 -0.47 5.08 -2.77
CA TYR A 228 0.31 6.03 -3.56
C TYR A 228 1.75 5.98 -3.07
N LEU A 229 2.67 5.58 -3.93
CA LEU A 229 4.07 5.40 -3.57
C LEU A 229 4.92 6.47 -4.22
N LEU A 230 5.59 7.28 -3.39
CA LEU A 230 6.75 8.03 -3.83
C LEU A 230 7.98 7.12 -3.78
N GLN A 231 8.63 6.92 -4.94
CA GLN A 231 9.91 6.22 -5.03
C GLN A 231 11.04 7.20 -4.65
N ALA A 232 11.47 7.14 -3.39
CA ALA A 232 12.41 8.10 -2.77
C ALA A 232 13.89 7.81 -3.07
N SER A 233 14.16 6.94 -4.04
CA SER A 233 15.49 6.66 -4.57
C SER A 233 15.39 6.03 -5.97
N ASN A 234 16.53 5.92 -6.67
CA ASN A 234 16.61 5.47 -8.06
C ASN A 234 16.76 3.95 -8.23
N GLN A 235 16.89 3.20 -7.14
CA GLN A 235 17.02 1.75 -7.18
C GLN A 235 15.71 1.09 -7.62
N LEU A 236 15.82 0.07 -8.46
CA LEU A 236 14.71 -0.82 -8.78
C LEU A 236 14.29 -1.63 -7.54
N GLY A 237 13.09 -2.19 -7.58
CA GLY A 237 12.66 -3.11 -6.54
C GLY A 237 11.17 -3.44 -6.62
N LEU A 238 10.32 -2.43 -6.78
CA LEU A 238 8.87 -2.64 -6.91
C LEU A 238 8.55 -3.32 -8.25
N GLN A 239 7.77 -4.39 -8.19
CA GLN A 239 7.27 -5.11 -9.36
C GLN A 239 5.79 -5.42 -9.21
N ALA A 240 5.02 -5.25 -10.28
CA ALA A 240 3.61 -5.65 -10.37
C ALA A 240 3.50 -6.89 -11.26
N GLN A 241 2.68 -7.86 -10.85
CA GLN A 241 2.50 -9.11 -11.58
C GLN A 241 1.39 -8.98 -12.61
N ASN A 242 1.67 -9.32 -13.86
CA ASN A 242 0.66 -9.33 -14.91
C ASN A 242 -0.17 -10.63 -14.92
N ALA A 243 -1.16 -10.71 -15.78
CA ALA A 243 -2.08 -11.85 -15.83
C ALA A 243 -1.41 -13.17 -16.30
N LYS A 244 -0.23 -13.08 -16.93
CA LYS A 244 0.62 -14.23 -17.29
C LYS A 244 1.52 -14.69 -16.12
N GLY A 245 1.48 -14.03 -14.98
CA GLY A 245 2.35 -14.28 -13.84
C GLY A 245 3.72 -13.62 -13.94
N GLU A 246 3.97 -12.81 -14.97
CA GLU A 246 5.24 -12.13 -15.20
C GLU A 246 5.36 -10.88 -14.33
N TRP A 247 6.53 -10.66 -13.76
CA TRP A 247 6.81 -9.48 -12.93
C TRP A 247 7.27 -8.30 -13.79
N ILE A 248 6.50 -7.21 -13.78
CA ILE A 248 6.77 -5.98 -14.52
C ILE A 248 7.38 -4.94 -13.57
N ASP A 249 8.58 -4.45 -13.88
CA ASP A 249 9.27 -3.46 -13.06
C ASP A 249 8.55 -2.10 -13.03
N CYS A 250 8.35 -1.58 -11.83
CA CYS A 250 7.99 -0.19 -11.60
C CYS A 250 9.27 0.67 -11.47
N LYS A 251 9.83 1.06 -12.62
CA LYS A 251 11.03 1.92 -12.67
C LYS A 251 10.77 3.30 -12.05
N PRO A 252 11.65 3.83 -11.18
CA PRO A 252 11.49 5.19 -10.66
C PRO A 252 11.36 6.23 -11.78
N ILE A 253 10.28 7.01 -11.76
CA ILE A 253 10.07 8.16 -12.65
C ILE A 253 9.96 9.41 -11.77
N ALA A 254 10.80 10.41 -12.03
CA ALA A 254 10.80 11.65 -11.28
C ALA A 254 9.42 12.34 -11.34
N SER A 255 9.02 12.97 -10.23
CA SER A 255 7.75 13.71 -10.12
C SER A 255 6.49 12.88 -10.40
N THR A 256 6.52 11.58 -10.09
CA THR A 256 5.36 10.69 -10.17
C THR A 256 5.10 9.98 -8.86
N LEU A 257 3.86 9.53 -8.68
CA LEU A 257 3.46 8.57 -7.66
C LEU A 257 3.06 7.26 -8.36
N VAL A 258 3.51 6.11 -7.88
CA VAL A 258 2.93 4.83 -8.31
C VAL A 258 1.64 4.63 -7.53
N VAL A 259 0.51 4.51 -8.21
CA VAL A 259 -0.78 4.20 -7.61
C VAL A 259 -1.06 2.71 -7.76
N ALA A 260 -1.38 2.05 -6.65
CA ALA A 260 -1.84 0.67 -6.60
C ALA A 260 -3.29 0.64 -6.12
N ILE A 261 -4.12 -0.16 -6.80
CA ILE A 261 -5.50 -0.41 -6.38
C ILE A 261 -5.51 -1.58 -5.39
N GLY A 262 -6.10 -1.36 -4.23
CA GLY A 262 -6.16 -2.37 -3.18
C GLY A 262 -7.43 -3.22 -3.23
N GLN A 263 -7.41 -4.30 -2.46
CA GLN A 263 -8.47 -5.30 -2.39
C GLN A 263 -9.78 -4.70 -1.86
N GLY A 264 -9.75 -3.65 -1.05
CA GLY A 264 -10.95 -2.94 -0.63
C GLY A 264 -11.70 -2.33 -1.82
N MET A 265 -10.98 -1.65 -2.71
CA MET A 265 -11.58 -1.06 -3.92
C MET A 265 -12.07 -2.14 -4.89
N GLU A 266 -11.29 -3.21 -5.05
CA GLU A 266 -11.71 -4.39 -5.83
C GLU A 266 -13.00 -4.97 -5.28
N ALA A 267 -13.09 -5.21 -3.98
CA ALA A 267 -14.26 -5.79 -3.35
C ALA A 267 -15.50 -4.87 -3.50
N LEU A 268 -15.36 -3.56 -3.28
CA LEU A 268 -16.48 -2.61 -3.34
C LEU A 268 -17.08 -2.50 -4.75
N THR A 269 -16.23 -2.61 -5.78
CA THR A 269 -16.60 -2.42 -7.19
C THR A 269 -16.90 -3.73 -7.92
N ASP A 270 -17.13 -4.82 -7.18
CA ASP A 270 -17.29 -6.18 -7.74
C ASP A 270 -16.13 -6.56 -8.69
N GLY A 271 -14.95 -6.05 -8.33
CA GLY A 271 -13.64 -6.07 -8.97
C GLY A 271 -13.58 -5.59 -10.40
N VAL A 272 -14.36 -4.57 -10.72
CA VAL A 272 -14.08 -3.64 -11.83
C VAL A 272 -12.73 -2.96 -11.63
N CYS A 273 -12.44 -2.51 -10.41
CA CYS A 273 -11.13 -1.98 -10.05
C CYS A 273 -10.23 -3.11 -9.57
N ALA A 274 -9.42 -3.63 -10.47
CA ALA A 274 -8.52 -4.73 -10.21
C ALA A 274 -7.46 -4.42 -9.15
N SER A 275 -7.33 -5.29 -8.15
CA SER A 275 -6.17 -5.27 -7.27
C SER A 275 -5.10 -6.23 -7.80
N THR A 276 -3.90 -5.70 -8.02
CA THR A 276 -2.81 -6.44 -8.67
C THR A 276 -1.75 -6.83 -7.67
N THR A 277 -1.35 -8.09 -7.74
CA THR A 277 -0.27 -8.63 -6.92
C THR A 277 1.02 -7.88 -7.21
N HIS A 278 1.73 -7.46 -6.18
CA HIS A 278 3.00 -6.77 -6.30
C HIS A 278 3.99 -7.25 -5.22
N ARG A 279 5.27 -7.02 -5.46
CA ARG A 279 6.37 -7.35 -4.54
C ARG A 279 7.43 -6.27 -4.55
N VAL A 280 8.33 -6.29 -3.58
CA VAL A 280 9.53 -5.46 -3.58
C VAL A 280 10.77 -6.32 -3.42
N LEU A 281 11.73 -6.16 -4.32
CA LEU A 281 13.06 -6.75 -4.20
C LEU A 281 14.03 -5.76 -3.55
N SER A 282 14.80 -6.23 -2.57
CA SER A 282 15.92 -5.51 -2.02
C SER A 282 17.06 -5.39 -3.04
N PRO A 283 17.77 -4.25 -3.08
CA PRO A 283 18.90 -4.04 -4.00
C PRO A 283 20.03 -5.03 -3.77
N ARG A 284 20.85 -5.27 -4.79
CA ARG A 284 22.09 -6.05 -4.65
C ARG A 284 23.18 -5.19 -4.02
N LYS A 285 24.14 -5.85 -3.38
CA LYS A 285 25.37 -5.21 -2.89
C LYS A 285 26.07 -4.42 -4.00
N GLY A 286 26.31 -3.14 -3.77
CA GLY A 286 26.88 -2.18 -4.73
C GLY A 286 25.85 -1.26 -5.41
N GLU A 287 24.54 -1.55 -5.31
CA GLU A 287 23.47 -0.72 -5.90
C GLU A 287 23.01 0.43 -4.99
N GLY A 288 23.36 0.40 -3.71
CA GLY A 288 22.88 1.29 -2.66
C GLY A 288 21.49 0.90 -2.13
N ALA A 289 21.13 1.41 -0.95
CA ALA A 289 19.82 1.14 -0.34
C ALA A 289 18.68 1.80 -1.13
N ARG A 290 17.52 1.13 -1.18
CA ARG A 290 16.29 1.68 -1.77
C ARG A 290 15.44 2.34 -0.70
N TYR A 291 14.88 3.51 -1.00
CA TYR A 291 13.97 4.23 -0.12
C TYR A 291 12.62 4.44 -0.78
N SER A 292 11.54 4.36 0.01
CA SER A 292 10.20 4.63 -0.50
C SER A 292 9.27 5.18 0.57
N VAL A 293 8.31 6.00 0.14
CA VAL A 293 7.32 6.64 1.01
C VAL A 293 5.91 6.30 0.50
N PRO A 294 5.34 5.14 0.90
CA PRO A 294 3.95 4.81 0.57
C PRO A 294 2.98 5.59 1.46
N PHE A 295 1.94 6.13 0.84
CA PHE A 295 0.75 6.68 1.46
C PHE A 295 -0.43 5.77 1.13
N PHE A 296 -1.23 5.41 2.13
CA PHE A 296 -2.38 4.53 2.01
C PHE A 296 -3.64 5.31 2.36
N GLN A 297 -4.57 5.42 1.40
CA GLN A 297 -5.86 6.05 1.65
C GLN A 297 -6.66 5.17 2.61
N GLY A 298 -6.74 5.59 3.87
CA GLY A 298 -7.63 4.97 4.84
C GLY A 298 -9.11 5.29 4.56
N VAL A 299 -9.97 4.44 5.09
CA VAL A 299 -11.42 4.57 5.14
C VAL A 299 -11.88 4.69 6.59
N SER A 300 -13.09 5.18 6.81
CA SER A 300 -13.67 5.27 8.14
C SER A 300 -13.64 3.91 8.81
N TYR A 301 -13.18 3.87 10.06
CA TYR A 301 -13.18 2.63 10.82
C TYR A 301 -14.59 2.18 11.20
N ASP A 302 -15.55 3.10 11.21
CA ASP A 302 -16.96 2.84 11.47
C ASP A 302 -17.74 2.52 10.18
N ALA A 303 -17.10 2.58 9.01
CA ALA A 303 -17.74 2.17 7.77
C ALA A 303 -18.01 0.66 7.76
N GLN A 304 -19.14 0.29 7.16
CA GLN A 304 -19.49 -1.09 6.84
C GLN A 304 -19.10 -1.42 5.40
N PHE A 305 -18.84 -2.70 5.14
CA PHE A 305 -18.48 -3.14 3.81
C PHE A 305 -19.74 -3.32 2.94
N GLU A 306 -19.91 -2.48 1.93
CA GLU A 306 -21.08 -2.47 1.04
C GLU A 306 -20.67 -2.55 -0.43
N ALA A 307 -21.30 -3.44 -1.20
CA ALA A 307 -21.09 -3.46 -2.65
C ALA A 307 -21.63 -2.17 -3.28
N MET A 308 -20.99 -1.70 -4.33
CA MET A 308 -21.42 -0.55 -5.11
C MET A 308 -22.19 -1.00 -6.35
N ASP A 309 -23.19 -0.21 -6.74
CA ASP A 309 -24.02 -0.46 -7.92
C ASP A 309 -23.33 0.02 -9.20
N VAL A 310 -22.23 -0.65 -9.57
CA VAL A 310 -21.48 -0.31 -10.80
C VAL A 310 -22.33 -0.63 -12.04
N PRO A 311 -22.41 0.26 -13.05
CA PRO A 311 -23.25 0.06 -14.23
C PRO A 311 -22.94 -1.25 -15.00
N SER A 312 -23.99 -1.87 -15.53
CA SER A 312 -23.90 -3.21 -16.16
C SER A 312 -22.97 -3.26 -17.37
N GLU A 313 -22.86 -2.17 -18.12
CA GLU A 313 -21.91 -2.02 -19.23
C GLU A 313 -20.45 -2.07 -18.77
N VAL A 314 -20.15 -1.54 -17.58
CA VAL A 314 -18.80 -1.58 -17.00
C VAL A 314 -18.50 -2.96 -16.42
N LEU A 315 -19.49 -3.59 -15.80
CA LEU A 315 -19.39 -4.99 -15.34
C LEU A 315 -19.06 -5.96 -16.49
N ARG A 316 -19.62 -5.72 -17.68
CA ARG A 316 -19.28 -6.48 -18.90
C ARG A 316 -17.82 -6.31 -19.31
N LEU A 317 -17.29 -5.08 -19.29
CA LEU A 317 -15.88 -4.81 -19.59
C LEU A 317 -14.95 -5.54 -18.61
N ARG A 318 -15.33 -5.58 -17.34
CA ARG A 318 -14.63 -6.37 -16.32
C ARG A 318 -14.65 -7.86 -16.64
N ASP A 319 -15.80 -8.42 -17.00
CA ASP A 319 -15.91 -9.86 -17.30
C ASP A 319 -15.04 -10.26 -18.49
N GLU A 320 -14.84 -9.36 -19.45
CA GLU A 320 -13.89 -9.53 -20.55
C GLU A 320 -12.44 -9.48 -20.06
N ALA A 321 -12.08 -8.48 -19.25
CA ALA A 321 -10.73 -8.33 -18.69
C ALA A 321 -10.32 -9.49 -17.77
N ARG A 322 -11.26 -10.07 -17.02
CA ARG A 322 -11.00 -11.16 -16.06
C ARG A 322 -10.70 -12.50 -16.70
N LYS A 323 -11.17 -12.77 -17.93
CA LYS A 323 -10.87 -14.03 -18.65
C LYS A 323 -9.36 -14.31 -18.77
N ALA A 324 -8.55 -13.27 -18.67
CA ALA A 324 -7.10 -13.32 -18.75
C ALA A 324 -6.39 -13.67 -17.43
N ARG A 325 -7.04 -13.52 -16.25
CA ARG A 325 -6.36 -13.48 -14.95
C ARG A 325 -6.24 -14.84 -14.27
N LYS A 326 -5.11 -15.05 -13.61
CA LYS A 326 -4.91 -16.05 -12.55
C LYS A 326 -4.57 -15.31 -11.27
N ASP A 327 -5.28 -15.60 -10.18
CA ASP A 327 -5.03 -15.01 -8.86
C ASP A 327 -4.42 -16.07 -7.93
N ASP A 328 -3.19 -15.81 -7.47
CA ASP A 328 -2.42 -16.75 -6.63
C ASP A 328 -2.23 -16.23 -5.19
N VAL A 329 -2.91 -15.13 -4.82
CA VAL A 329 -2.78 -14.48 -3.49
C VAL A 329 -4.12 -14.49 -2.75
N GLU A 330 -4.08 -14.79 -1.44
CA GLU A 330 -5.25 -14.85 -0.58
C GLU A 330 -6.00 -13.51 -0.50
N PHE A 331 -7.33 -13.57 -0.54
CA PHE A 331 -8.18 -12.40 -0.50
C PHE A 331 -8.45 -11.97 0.96
N THR A 332 -8.04 -10.76 1.33
CA THR A 332 -8.10 -10.32 2.74
C THR A 332 -9.53 -10.02 3.22
N PHE A 333 -10.46 -9.71 2.30
CA PHE A 333 -11.82 -9.30 2.66
C PHE A 333 -12.83 -10.45 2.57
N VAL A 334 -13.20 -11.01 3.71
CA VAL A 334 -14.29 -11.98 3.79
C VAL A 334 -15.58 -11.24 4.17
N LYS A 335 -16.51 -11.10 3.23
CA LYS A 335 -17.82 -10.45 3.45
C LYS A 335 -18.56 -11.12 4.61
N GLY A 336 -19.14 -10.31 5.50
CA GLY A 336 -19.98 -10.78 6.62
C GLY A 336 -19.23 -11.31 7.84
N ARG A 337 -17.88 -11.29 7.85
CA ARG A 337 -17.08 -11.70 9.02
C ARG A 337 -17.01 -10.62 10.12
N TRP A 338 -17.07 -9.35 9.72
CA TRP A 338 -16.88 -8.19 10.61
C TRP A 338 -18.05 -7.22 10.48
N GLY A 339 -18.43 -6.56 11.58
CA GLY A 339 -19.45 -5.52 11.57
C GLY A 339 -18.95 -4.22 10.96
N HIS A 340 -17.69 -3.87 11.23
CA HIS A 340 -17.05 -2.64 10.77
C HIS A 340 -15.65 -2.88 10.20
N LEU A 341 -15.20 -2.02 9.28
CA LEU A 341 -13.87 -2.11 8.69
C LEU A 341 -12.73 -1.91 9.71
N GLY A 342 -12.99 -1.16 10.78
CA GLY A 342 -12.08 -0.99 11.91
C GLY A 342 -11.75 -2.30 12.62
N GLU A 343 -12.74 -3.18 12.83
CA GLU A 343 -12.53 -4.48 13.48
C GLU A 343 -11.60 -5.37 12.63
N ALA A 344 -11.88 -5.46 11.33
CA ALA A 344 -11.04 -6.19 10.39
C ALA A 344 -9.60 -5.66 10.38
N THR A 345 -9.46 -4.32 10.40
CA THR A 345 -8.16 -3.65 10.40
C THR A 345 -7.39 -3.93 11.68
N LEU A 346 -8.03 -3.81 12.85
CA LEU A 346 -7.41 -4.07 14.14
C LEU A 346 -6.94 -5.53 14.23
N MET A 347 -7.79 -6.48 13.83
CA MET A 347 -7.48 -7.91 13.80
C MET A 347 -6.26 -8.21 12.94
N ASN A 348 -6.20 -7.66 11.74
CA ASN A 348 -5.06 -7.81 10.85
C ASN A 348 -3.79 -7.20 11.45
N ARG A 349 -3.88 -6.03 12.11
CA ARG A 349 -2.73 -5.41 12.76
C ARG A 349 -2.20 -6.21 13.95
N VAL A 350 -3.07 -6.75 14.81
CA VAL A 350 -2.66 -7.63 15.90
C VAL A 350 -2.00 -8.92 15.37
N LYS A 351 -2.51 -9.47 14.26
CA LYS A 351 -1.91 -10.64 13.60
C LYS A 351 -0.50 -10.33 13.07
N SER A 352 -0.32 -9.20 12.40
CA SER A 352 0.96 -8.83 11.76
C SER A 352 2.01 -8.30 12.74
N HIS A 353 1.59 -7.74 13.87
CA HIS A 353 2.46 -7.17 14.91
C HIS A 353 2.20 -7.84 16.27
N PRO A 354 2.64 -9.10 16.45
CA PRO A 354 2.35 -9.86 17.66
C PRO A 354 2.96 -9.23 18.91
N ASP A 355 4.05 -8.47 18.81
CA ASP A 355 4.68 -7.73 19.91
C ASP A 355 3.79 -6.59 20.45
N VAL A 356 3.15 -5.83 19.55
CA VAL A 356 2.10 -4.86 19.92
C VAL A 356 0.91 -5.60 20.52
N GLY A 357 0.50 -6.72 19.89
CA GLY A 357 -0.59 -7.58 20.33
C GLY A 357 -0.40 -8.11 21.75
N GLU A 358 0.78 -8.60 22.09
CA GLU A 358 1.11 -9.14 23.42
C GLU A 358 1.03 -8.06 24.50
N ARG A 359 1.47 -6.84 24.19
CA ARG A 359 1.50 -5.73 25.14
C ARG A 359 0.13 -5.07 25.35
N TRP A 360 -0.62 -4.87 24.27
CA TRP A 360 -1.82 -4.01 24.28
C TRP A 360 -3.13 -4.75 24.00
N TYR A 361 -3.09 -5.91 23.36
CA TYR A 361 -4.26 -6.69 22.94
C TYR A 361 -4.13 -8.20 23.21
N PRO A 362 -3.70 -8.64 24.40
CA PRO A 362 -3.31 -10.03 24.64
C PRO A 362 -4.44 -11.04 24.40
N GLU A 363 -5.67 -10.68 24.78
CA GLU A 363 -6.84 -11.55 24.56
C GLU A 363 -7.18 -11.68 23.07
N LEU A 364 -7.06 -10.60 22.30
CA LEU A 364 -7.32 -10.63 20.86
C LEU A 364 -6.28 -11.47 20.12
N LEU A 365 -5.00 -11.32 20.50
CA LEU A 365 -3.93 -12.13 19.94
C LEU A 365 -4.10 -13.62 20.27
N LYS A 366 -4.53 -13.95 21.49
CA LYS A 366 -4.85 -15.32 21.89
C LYS A 366 -5.95 -15.93 21.04
N GLN A 367 -7.01 -15.17 20.76
CA GLN A 367 -8.10 -15.60 19.86
C GLN A 367 -7.59 -15.84 18.43
N ILE A 368 -6.77 -14.94 17.90
CA ILE A 368 -6.17 -15.08 16.56
C ILE A 368 -5.34 -16.37 16.48
N ARG A 369 -4.45 -16.60 17.45
CA ARG A 369 -3.60 -17.80 17.49
C ARG A 369 -4.44 -19.09 17.57
N ALA A 370 -5.52 -19.08 18.35
CA ALA A 370 -6.43 -20.22 18.43
C ALA A 370 -7.15 -20.51 17.10
N GLN A 371 -7.61 -19.47 16.39
CA GLN A 371 -8.22 -19.61 15.07
C GLN A 371 -7.23 -20.16 14.04
N GLN A 372 -5.98 -19.68 14.04
CA GLN A 372 -4.93 -20.19 13.15
C GLN A 372 -4.60 -21.66 13.42
N ALA A 373 -4.52 -22.06 14.70
CA ALA A 373 -4.28 -23.45 15.07
C ALA A 373 -5.42 -24.37 14.62
N ALA A 374 -6.68 -23.91 14.72
CA ALA A 374 -7.84 -24.68 14.26
C ALA A 374 -7.81 -24.90 12.74
N VAL A 375 -7.45 -23.87 11.95
CA VAL A 375 -7.32 -23.98 10.48
C VAL A 375 -6.14 -24.87 10.09
N ALA A 376 -5.03 -24.84 10.83
CA ALA A 376 -3.89 -25.72 10.55
C ALA A 376 -4.16 -27.20 10.89
N ALA A 377 -5.17 -27.47 11.71
CA ALA A 377 -5.56 -28.82 12.13
C ALA A 377 -6.69 -29.43 11.25
N SER A 378 -7.32 -28.62 10.39
CA SER A 378 -8.31 -29.04 9.39
C SER A 378 -7.67 -29.25 8.02
#